data_AF-A0A1Y2F826-F1
#
_entry.id   AF-A0A1Y2F826-F1
#
_cell.length_a   1.000
_cell.length_b   1.000
_cell.length_c   1.000
_cell.angle_alpha   90.00
_cell.angle_beta   90.00
_cell.angle_gamma   90.00
#
_symmetry.space_group_name_H-M   'P 1'
#
loop_
_entity.id
_entity.type
_entity.pdbx_description
1 polymer ?
#
loop_
_entity_poly.entity_id
_entity_poly.type
_entity_poly.pdbx_seq_one_letter_code
_entity_poly.pdbx_strand_id
1 'polypeptide(L)'
;MSTVASLTYVTAKTTDGKKHWVEGGVTEGRSNFTEENHRLTIHDLSDPATELKPSLDVNGFEVVSHAAVEKDFLNEEAIKSGYYKEMEEFLKGHTGASRIFLFDHTIRKPNTLRGPYPRVHVDQTTKAAYKRVEKHLPELASSLIQKRFQIINMWRPIENPAYKHPLAFADFSSVDVKQDSFATDRIDLDNPGVEPGETVALAYNEAHRWYYHKDLATDQVVLIKCFDSDGTVATFSPHTAFVDDQSDPSKPERQSIELRALVFYD
;
A
#
# COMPACT_ATOMS: atom_id res chain seq x y z
N MET A 1 18.24 12.12 7.67
CA MET A 1 17.87 12.12 9.11
C MET A 1 16.41 11.71 9.20
N SER A 2 16.11 10.71 10.04
CA SER A 2 14.74 10.31 10.33
C SER A 2 13.86 11.48 10.78
N THR A 3 12.57 11.38 10.51
CA THR A 3 11.58 12.38 10.93
C THR A 3 10.76 11.87 12.11
N VAL A 4 10.12 12.78 12.82
CA VAL A 4 9.14 12.44 13.86
C VAL A 4 7.81 13.05 13.44
N ALA A 5 6.84 12.19 13.14
CA ALA A 5 5.56 12.60 12.58
C ALA A 5 4.39 11.81 13.19
N SER A 6 3.17 12.30 13.01
CA SER A 6 1.96 11.63 13.46
C SER A 6 1.49 10.61 12.44
N LEU A 7 1.27 9.36 12.86
CA LEU A 7 0.58 8.32 12.08
C LEU A 7 -0.77 8.01 12.72
N THR A 8 -1.79 7.81 11.89
CA THR A 8 -3.17 7.56 12.34
C THR A 8 -3.49 6.06 12.32
N TYR A 9 -3.66 5.48 13.50
CA TYR A 9 -4.10 4.11 13.76
C TYR A 9 -5.60 4.06 14.07
N VAL A 10 -6.12 2.86 14.31
CA VAL A 10 -7.48 2.65 14.80
C VAL A 10 -7.49 1.95 16.15
N THR A 11 -8.55 2.12 16.93
CA THR A 11 -8.73 1.34 18.16
C THR A 11 -8.88 -0.15 17.87
N ALA A 12 -8.22 -0.98 18.67
CA ALA A 12 -8.37 -2.45 18.62
C ALA A 12 -9.81 -2.89 18.92
N LYS A 13 -10.50 -2.16 19.80
CA LYS A 13 -11.92 -2.39 20.13
C LYS A 13 -12.80 -1.50 19.26
N THR A 14 -13.89 -2.07 18.76
CA THR A 14 -14.94 -1.32 18.07
C THR A 14 -15.95 -0.75 19.06
N THR A 15 -16.62 0.33 18.67
CA THR A 15 -17.63 1.04 19.46
C THR A 15 -18.93 0.25 19.63
N ASP A 16 -19.17 -0.74 18.75
CA ASP A 16 -20.36 -1.59 18.74
C ASP A 16 -20.08 -3.06 19.05
N GLY A 17 -18.82 -3.43 19.31
CA GLY A 17 -18.39 -4.80 19.59
C GLY A 17 -18.46 -5.75 18.38
N LYS A 18 -18.69 -5.23 17.17
CA LYS A 18 -18.71 -6.01 15.92
C LYS A 18 -17.35 -5.96 15.23
N LYS A 19 -17.21 -6.72 14.14
CA LYS A 19 -16.07 -6.63 13.22
C LYS A 19 -15.88 -5.18 12.76
N HIS A 20 -14.63 -4.74 12.60
CA HIS A 20 -14.32 -3.42 12.04
C HIS A 20 -15.01 -3.21 10.69
N TRP A 21 -15.58 -2.03 10.51
CA TRP A 21 -16.09 -1.58 9.22
C TRP A 21 -15.82 -0.09 9.05
N VAL A 22 -15.69 0.30 7.79
CA VAL A 22 -15.60 1.68 7.35
C VAL A 22 -16.46 1.86 6.10
N GLU A 23 -17.10 3.01 6.01
CA GLU A 23 -17.77 3.49 4.82
C GLU A 23 -17.19 4.85 4.44
N GLY A 24 -17.09 5.13 3.14
CA GLY A 24 -16.69 6.44 2.65
C GLY A 24 -15.18 6.66 2.64
N GLY A 25 -14.80 7.94 2.43
CA GLY A 25 -13.42 8.40 2.35
C GLY A 25 -12.92 9.03 3.66
N VAL A 26 -11.82 9.77 3.58
CA VAL A 26 -11.18 10.42 4.75
C VAL A 26 -12.05 11.56 5.32
N THR A 27 -12.81 12.26 4.48
CA THR A 27 -13.52 13.50 4.86
C THR A 27 -14.95 13.29 5.35
N GLU A 28 -15.63 12.24 4.89
CA GLU A 28 -17.04 11.95 5.21
C GLU A 28 -17.22 10.47 5.61
N GLY A 29 -16.14 9.86 6.12
CA GLY A 29 -16.15 8.44 6.46
C GLY A 29 -16.90 8.15 7.74
N ARG A 30 -17.62 7.03 7.77
CA ARG A 30 -18.21 6.44 8.99
C ARG A 30 -17.45 5.17 9.33
N SER A 31 -17.28 4.89 10.62
CA SER A 31 -16.65 3.64 11.11
C SER A 31 -17.19 3.26 12.47
N ASN A 32 -17.03 2.00 12.86
CA ASN A 32 -17.24 1.53 14.24
C ASN A 32 -15.94 1.45 15.05
N PHE A 33 -14.90 2.17 14.67
CA PHE A 33 -13.68 2.33 15.45
C PHE A 33 -13.34 3.81 15.57
N THR A 34 -12.50 4.14 16.54
CA THR A 34 -11.95 5.49 16.71
C THR A 34 -10.54 5.54 16.11
N GLU A 35 -10.19 6.67 15.49
CA GLU A 35 -8.82 6.92 15.04
C GLU A 35 -7.95 7.40 16.18
N GLU A 36 -6.72 6.91 16.26
CA GLU A 36 -5.72 7.28 17.27
C GLU A 36 -4.45 7.80 16.59
N ASN A 37 -4.04 9.00 16.95
CA ASN A 37 -2.85 9.64 16.38
C ASN A 37 -1.65 9.41 17.30
N HIS A 38 -0.59 8.81 16.77
CA HIS A 38 0.64 8.53 17.50
C HIS A 38 1.83 9.21 16.81
N ARG A 39 2.53 10.06 17.56
CA ARG A 39 3.72 10.76 17.07
C ARG A 39 4.96 9.91 17.35
N LEU A 40 5.61 9.43 16.29
CA LEU A 40 6.68 8.43 16.37
C LEU A 40 7.77 8.70 15.33
N THR A 41 8.93 8.07 15.53
CA THR A 41 10.07 8.17 14.60
C THR A 41 9.81 7.32 13.36
N ILE A 42 9.96 7.95 12.19
CA ILE A 42 9.90 7.29 10.89
C ILE A 42 11.29 7.40 10.26
N HIS A 43 11.93 6.26 10.04
CA HIS A 43 13.32 6.16 9.61
C HIS A 43 13.48 6.44 8.11
N ASP A 44 14.40 7.34 7.76
CA ASP A 44 14.64 7.76 6.39
C ASP A 44 15.60 6.78 5.68
N LEU A 45 15.09 6.03 4.71
CA LEU A 45 15.83 5.07 3.89
C LEU A 45 16.82 5.74 2.93
N SER A 46 16.67 7.04 2.65
CA SER A 46 17.64 7.78 1.83
C SER A 46 18.87 8.21 2.63
N ASP A 47 18.80 8.16 3.97
CA ASP A 47 19.93 8.46 4.84
C ASP A 47 20.96 7.32 4.81
N PRO A 48 22.23 7.58 4.43
CA PRO A 48 23.28 6.56 4.43
C PRO A 48 23.54 5.92 5.80
N ALA A 49 23.12 6.57 6.90
CA ALA A 49 23.20 6.01 8.25
C ALA A 49 22.10 4.98 8.55
N THR A 50 21.05 4.89 7.73
CA THR A 50 20.01 3.87 7.86
C THR A 50 20.53 2.53 7.32
N GLU A 51 20.76 1.57 8.21
CA GLU A 51 21.31 0.26 7.85
C GLU A 51 20.32 -0.65 7.12
N LEU A 52 19.01 -0.41 7.30
CA LEU A 52 17.98 -1.28 6.72
C LEU A 52 17.99 -1.18 5.19
N LYS A 53 18.18 -2.33 4.55
CA LYS A 53 17.94 -2.53 3.11
C LYS A 53 16.68 -3.39 2.96
N PRO A 54 15.51 -2.76 2.80
CA PRO A 54 14.26 -3.48 2.86
C PRO A 54 14.08 -4.39 1.66
N SER A 55 13.46 -5.54 1.87
CA SER A 55 13.05 -6.45 0.79
C SER A 55 11.61 -6.92 0.98
N LEU A 56 10.98 -7.33 -0.12
CA LEU A 56 9.61 -7.84 -0.09
C LEU A 56 9.44 -9.03 0.86
N ASP A 57 10.39 -9.96 0.92
CA ASP A 57 10.26 -11.19 1.71
C ASP A 57 10.59 -11.02 3.19
N VAL A 58 11.37 -10.00 3.57
CA VAL A 58 11.69 -9.75 4.98
C VAL A 58 10.82 -8.66 5.59
N ASN A 59 10.64 -7.54 4.88
CA ASN A 59 10.02 -6.33 5.42
C ASN A 59 8.63 -6.08 4.84
N GLY A 60 8.28 -6.71 3.72
CA GLY A 60 7.02 -6.50 3.01
C GLY A 60 7.02 -5.27 2.10
N PHE A 61 8.15 -4.58 1.95
CA PHE A 61 8.30 -3.46 1.01
C PHE A 61 9.74 -3.38 0.49
N GLU A 62 9.93 -2.70 -0.62
CA GLU A 62 11.24 -2.50 -1.25
C GLU A 62 11.25 -1.20 -2.05
N VAL A 63 12.38 -0.48 -2.05
CA VAL A 63 12.59 0.70 -2.90
C VAL A 63 13.54 0.32 -4.03
N VAL A 64 13.08 0.48 -5.27
CA VAL A 64 13.81 0.09 -6.48
C VAL A 64 13.98 1.27 -7.42
N SER A 65 15.11 1.31 -8.13
CA SER A 65 15.33 2.27 -9.21
C SER A 65 14.79 1.69 -10.52
N HIS A 66 13.82 2.36 -11.11
CA HIS A 66 13.21 1.96 -12.38
C HIS A 66 12.58 3.18 -13.07
N ALA A 67 13.32 3.81 -13.99
CA ALA A 67 12.84 4.98 -14.72
C ALA A 67 11.73 4.60 -15.72
N ALA A 68 10.51 5.13 -15.54
CA ALA A 68 9.41 4.86 -16.46
C ALA A 68 9.68 5.42 -17.87
N VAL A 69 9.22 4.74 -18.91
CA VAL A 69 9.14 5.33 -20.27
C VAL A 69 8.01 6.36 -20.34
N GLU A 70 6.85 6.06 -19.75
CA GLU A 70 5.73 7.00 -19.59
C GLU A 70 6.12 8.11 -18.62
N LYS A 71 5.93 9.38 -19.02
CA LYS A 71 6.31 10.56 -18.22
C LYS A 71 5.14 11.44 -17.81
N ASP A 72 4.06 11.44 -18.58
CA ASP A 72 2.98 12.39 -18.38
C ASP A 72 1.85 11.80 -17.53
N PHE A 73 1.57 10.50 -17.67
CA PHE A 73 0.51 9.80 -16.94
C PHE A 73 -0.88 10.48 -17.05
N LEU A 74 -1.14 11.14 -18.18
CA LEU A 74 -2.39 11.86 -18.45
C LEU A 74 -3.39 11.06 -19.29
N ASN A 75 -2.91 10.07 -20.05
CA ASN A 75 -3.71 9.29 -20.97
C ASN A 75 -3.89 7.85 -20.46
N GLU A 76 -5.12 7.49 -20.11
CA GLU A 76 -5.50 6.17 -19.59
C GLU A 76 -5.13 5.01 -20.55
N GLU A 77 -5.28 5.22 -21.86
CA GLU A 77 -4.95 4.22 -22.88
C GLU A 77 -3.43 4.03 -22.99
N ALA A 78 -2.65 5.11 -22.95
CA ALA A 78 -1.19 5.04 -22.93
C ALA A 78 -0.66 4.32 -21.68
N ILE A 79 -1.26 4.59 -20.52
CA ILE A 79 -0.93 3.90 -19.26
C ILE A 79 -1.21 2.39 -19.40
N LYS A 80 -2.39 2.01 -19.88
CA LYS A 80 -2.78 0.59 -20.00
C LYS A 80 -2.04 -0.17 -21.09
N SER A 81 -1.72 0.46 -22.21
CA SER A 81 -1.07 -0.20 -23.33
C SER A 81 0.47 -0.20 -23.23
N GLY A 82 1.05 0.84 -22.65
CA GLY A 82 2.50 1.01 -22.50
C GLY A 82 2.97 0.71 -21.08
N TYR A 83 2.60 1.56 -20.12
CA TYR A 83 3.15 1.51 -18.75
C TYR A 83 2.82 0.21 -18.01
N TYR A 84 1.64 -0.37 -18.22
CA TYR A 84 1.30 -1.68 -17.66
C TYR A 84 2.26 -2.77 -18.16
N LYS A 85 2.55 -2.80 -19.46
CA LYS A 85 3.47 -3.79 -20.03
C LYS A 85 4.89 -3.62 -19.49
N GLU A 86 5.37 -2.38 -19.41
CA GLU A 86 6.66 -2.04 -18.81
C GLU A 86 6.77 -2.57 -17.37
N MET A 87 5.76 -2.28 -16.55
CA MET A 87 5.76 -2.71 -15.15
C MET A 87 5.52 -4.22 -14.98
N GLU A 88 4.79 -4.85 -15.90
CA GLU A 88 4.64 -6.31 -15.95
C GLU A 88 5.99 -7.00 -16.16
N GLU A 89 6.76 -6.56 -17.17
CA GLU A 89 8.09 -7.09 -17.49
C GLU A 89 9.08 -6.83 -16.35
N PHE A 90 9.07 -5.62 -15.79
CA PHE A 90 9.88 -5.26 -14.62
C PHE A 90 9.58 -6.17 -13.43
N LEU A 91 8.31 -6.27 -13.01
CA LEU A 91 7.94 -7.03 -11.82
C LEU A 91 8.20 -8.53 -12.01
N LYS A 92 7.97 -9.05 -13.22
CA LYS A 92 8.30 -10.43 -13.57
C LYS A 92 9.80 -10.72 -13.43
N GLY A 93 10.65 -9.84 -13.96
CA GLY A 93 12.10 -9.96 -13.85
C GLY A 93 12.62 -9.81 -12.43
N HIS A 94 12.03 -8.89 -11.64
CA HIS A 94 12.42 -8.60 -10.26
C HIS A 94 12.05 -9.72 -9.29
N THR A 95 10.86 -10.30 -9.46
CA THR A 95 10.32 -11.32 -8.53
C THR A 95 10.63 -12.75 -8.96
N GLY A 96 10.92 -12.98 -10.24
CA GLY A 96 11.00 -14.34 -10.80
C GLY A 96 9.64 -15.02 -10.98
N ALA A 97 8.53 -14.26 -10.84
CA ALA A 97 7.18 -14.76 -11.09
C ALA A 97 7.03 -15.28 -12.53
N SER A 98 6.16 -16.26 -12.73
CA SER A 98 5.86 -16.76 -14.08
C SER A 98 4.78 -15.91 -14.76
N ARG A 99 3.90 -15.31 -13.97
CA ARG A 99 2.78 -14.49 -14.44
C ARG A 99 2.55 -13.28 -13.53
N ILE A 100 2.34 -12.15 -14.17
CA ILE A 100 1.89 -10.90 -13.54
C ILE A 100 0.55 -10.52 -14.18
N PHE A 101 -0.40 -10.07 -13.38
CA PHE A 101 -1.67 -9.53 -13.87
C PHE A 101 -1.99 -8.21 -13.18
N LEU A 102 -1.92 -7.11 -13.93
CA LEU A 102 -2.24 -5.77 -13.46
C LEU A 102 -3.73 -5.51 -13.60
N PHE A 103 -4.44 -5.41 -12.46
CA PHE A 103 -5.90 -5.36 -12.48
C PHE A 103 -6.47 -3.95 -12.37
N ASP A 104 -5.75 -3.01 -11.75
CA ASP A 104 -6.11 -1.59 -11.72
C ASP A 104 -4.89 -0.71 -11.43
N HIS A 105 -5.11 0.59 -11.57
CA HIS A 105 -4.20 1.60 -11.05
C HIS A 105 -4.99 2.75 -10.44
N THR A 106 -4.33 3.58 -9.65
CA THR A 106 -4.91 4.79 -9.08
C THR A 106 -3.92 5.93 -9.17
N ILE A 107 -4.34 7.02 -9.80
CA ILE A 107 -3.63 8.30 -9.75
C ILE A 107 -4.21 9.13 -8.61
N ARG A 108 -3.33 9.61 -7.73
CA ARG A 108 -3.66 10.53 -6.64
C ARG A 108 -3.10 11.91 -6.96
N LYS A 109 -3.97 12.91 -6.97
CA LYS A 109 -3.64 14.32 -7.19
C LYS A 109 -3.99 15.14 -5.95
N PRO A 110 -3.22 16.18 -5.63
CA PRO A 110 -3.51 17.05 -4.49
C PRO A 110 -4.85 17.76 -4.65
N ASN A 111 -5.50 18.08 -3.53
CA ASN A 111 -6.79 18.80 -3.50
C ASN A 111 -7.92 18.13 -4.30
N THR A 112 -7.86 16.80 -4.45
CA THR A 112 -8.95 16.00 -5.03
C THR A 112 -9.53 15.05 -3.99
N LEU A 113 -10.72 14.48 -4.25
CA LEU A 113 -11.31 13.42 -3.42
C LEU A 113 -10.41 12.17 -3.31
N ARG A 114 -9.39 12.05 -4.16
CA ARG A 114 -8.38 10.98 -4.15
C ARG A 114 -7.00 11.50 -3.74
N GLY A 115 -6.95 12.36 -2.72
CA GLY A 115 -5.70 12.80 -2.10
C GLY A 115 -4.93 11.67 -1.38
N PRO A 116 -3.78 11.99 -0.76
CA PRO A 116 -3.07 11.08 0.14
C PRO A 116 -4.00 10.44 1.19
N TYR A 117 -3.85 9.14 1.47
CA TYR A 117 -4.69 8.44 2.45
C TYR A 117 -3.93 8.31 3.78
N PRO A 118 -4.34 9.05 4.84
CA PRO A 118 -3.53 9.23 6.04
C PRO A 118 -3.88 8.27 7.18
N ARG A 119 -4.45 7.10 6.88
CA ARG A 119 -4.73 6.05 7.88
C ARG A 119 -3.84 4.84 7.62
N VAL A 120 -3.27 4.25 8.67
CA VAL A 120 -2.49 3.01 8.58
C VAL A 120 -3.40 1.87 8.14
N HIS A 121 -3.01 1.19 7.05
CA HIS A 121 -3.79 0.09 6.49
C HIS A 121 -2.94 -0.91 5.70
N VAL A 122 -3.56 -2.04 5.38
CA VAL A 122 -3.16 -2.94 4.29
C VAL A 122 -4.36 -3.10 3.35
N ASP A 123 -4.12 -3.08 2.04
CA ASP A 123 -5.17 -3.06 1.02
C ASP A 123 -6.03 -4.32 0.96
N GLN A 124 -5.51 -5.47 1.39
CA GLN A 124 -6.17 -6.76 1.22
C GLN A 124 -6.04 -7.58 2.50
N THR A 125 -7.16 -8.15 2.95
CA THR A 125 -7.10 -9.34 3.80
C THR A 125 -6.86 -10.58 2.96
N THR A 126 -6.56 -11.72 3.59
CA THR A 126 -6.48 -13.01 2.90
C THR A 126 -7.75 -13.28 2.10
N LYS A 127 -8.94 -13.11 2.69
CA LYS A 127 -10.22 -13.30 1.98
C LYS A 127 -10.31 -12.40 0.75
N ALA A 128 -9.97 -11.12 0.88
CA ALA A 128 -10.02 -10.18 -0.23
C ALA A 128 -9.01 -10.51 -1.33
N ALA A 129 -7.81 -10.95 -0.96
CA ALA A 129 -6.76 -11.32 -1.92
C ALA A 129 -7.18 -12.49 -2.82
N TYR A 130 -7.73 -13.56 -2.25
CA TYR A 130 -8.25 -14.69 -3.04
C TYR A 130 -9.38 -14.26 -3.97
N LYS A 131 -10.29 -13.40 -3.49
CA LYS A 131 -11.35 -12.83 -4.33
C LYS A 131 -10.84 -11.97 -5.47
N ARG A 132 -9.68 -11.31 -5.32
CA ARG A 132 -9.04 -10.62 -6.45
C ARG A 132 -8.65 -11.60 -7.54
N VAL A 133 -8.11 -12.76 -7.19
CA VAL A 133 -7.82 -13.82 -8.16
C VAL A 133 -9.10 -14.29 -8.85
N GLU A 134 -10.14 -14.63 -8.08
CA GLU A 134 -11.44 -15.09 -8.63
C GLU A 134 -12.10 -14.06 -9.55
N LYS A 135 -12.09 -12.79 -9.15
CA LYS A 135 -12.70 -11.69 -9.91
C LYS A 135 -11.98 -11.43 -11.22
N HIS A 136 -10.65 -11.44 -11.20
CA HIS A 136 -9.84 -10.96 -12.32
C HIS A 136 -9.37 -12.09 -13.24
N LEU A 137 -9.27 -13.32 -12.73
CA LEU A 137 -8.81 -14.52 -13.46
C LEU A 137 -9.71 -15.74 -13.15
N PRO A 138 -11.03 -15.65 -13.32
CA PRO A 138 -11.98 -16.68 -12.86
C PRO A 138 -11.69 -18.07 -13.43
N GLU A 139 -11.29 -18.14 -14.70
CA GLU A 139 -11.00 -19.42 -15.39
C GLU A 139 -9.74 -20.11 -14.88
N LEU A 140 -8.80 -19.34 -14.32
CA LEU A 140 -7.50 -19.83 -13.83
C LEU A 140 -7.44 -19.86 -12.30
N ALA A 141 -8.43 -19.29 -11.60
CA ALA A 141 -8.35 -19.05 -10.17
C ALA A 141 -8.08 -20.33 -9.38
N SER A 142 -8.80 -21.41 -9.66
CA SER A 142 -8.68 -22.68 -8.94
C SER A 142 -7.29 -23.32 -9.03
N SER A 143 -6.53 -23.08 -10.12
CA SER A 143 -5.17 -23.59 -10.30
C SER A 143 -4.12 -22.63 -9.75
N LEU A 144 -4.30 -21.31 -9.97
CA LEU A 144 -3.36 -20.28 -9.55
C LEU A 144 -3.23 -20.20 -8.01
N ILE A 145 -4.34 -20.35 -7.28
CA ILE A 145 -4.33 -20.27 -5.81
C ILE A 145 -3.73 -21.49 -5.11
N GLN A 146 -3.43 -22.57 -5.85
CA GLN A 146 -2.77 -23.77 -5.29
C GLN A 146 -1.28 -23.57 -5.05
N LYS A 147 -0.70 -22.54 -5.67
CA LYS A 147 0.73 -22.21 -5.57
C LYS A 147 0.91 -20.88 -4.84
N ARG A 148 2.17 -20.49 -4.65
CA ARG A 148 2.48 -19.15 -4.11
C ARG A 148 1.94 -18.09 -5.05
N PHE A 149 1.24 -17.11 -4.49
CA PHE A 149 0.85 -15.90 -5.19
C PHE A 149 0.85 -14.72 -4.23
N GLN A 150 1.01 -13.52 -4.78
CA GLN A 150 1.08 -12.29 -4.03
C GLN A 150 0.18 -11.23 -4.64
N ILE A 151 -0.11 -10.21 -3.84
CA ILE A 151 -0.57 -8.90 -4.33
C ILE A 151 0.52 -7.90 -3.98
N ILE A 152 1.07 -7.27 -5.02
CA ILE A 152 2.11 -6.24 -4.89
C ILE A 152 1.58 -4.95 -5.51
N ASN A 153 1.58 -3.89 -4.73
CA ASN A 153 1.37 -2.53 -5.22
C ASN A 153 2.72 -1.95 -5.65
N MET A 154 2.73 -1.23 -6.77
CA MET A 154 3.89 -0.52 -7.29
C MET A 154 3.54 0.96 -7.27
N TRP A 155 4.11 1.68 -6.30
CA TRP A 155 3.82 3.07 -6.06
C TRP A 155 4.98 3.95 -6.51
N ARG A 156 4.69 5.03 -7.25
CA ARG A 156 5.70 6.04 -7.56
C ARG A 156 5.13 7.46 -7.67
N PRO A 157 5.94 8.48 -7.38
CA PRO A 157 5.66 9.84 -7.79
C PRO A 157 5.82 9.99 -9.32
N ILE A 158 4.99 10.82 -9.94
CA ILE A 158 4.89 10.93 -11.42
C ILE A 158 5.17 12.30 -12.01
N GLU A 159 5.24 13.36 -11.19
CA GLU A 159 5.47 14.74 -11.68
C GLU A 159 6.72 15.37 -11.04
N ASN A 160 6.85 15.18 -9.74
CA ASN A 160 7.94 15.69 -8.91
C ASN A 160 8.31 14.62 -7.89
N PRO A 161 9.52 14.62 -7.33
CA PRO A 161 9.82 13.82 -6.15
C PRO A 161 8.77 14.01 -5.05
N ALA A 162 8.60 12.99 -4.21
CA ALA A 162 7.60 12.97 -3.14
C ALA A 162 7.99 13.86 -1.95
N TYR A 163 8.11 15.17 -2.19
CA TYR A 163 8.50 16.18 -1.19
C TYR A 163 7.48 16.34 -0.07
N LYS A 164 6.19 16.19 -0.40
CA LYS A 164 5.06 16.35 0.52
C LYS A 164 4.24 15.07 0.59
N HIS A 165 3.67 14.84 1.76
CA HIS A 165 2.85 13.66 2.04
C HIS A 165 3.49 12.32 1.64
N PRO A 166 4.78 12.04 1.91
CA PRO A 166 5.41 10.77 1.53
C PRO A 166 4.67 9.57 2.13
N LEU A 167 4.93 8.37 1.59
CA LEU A 167 4.45 7.14 2.19
C LEU A 167 5.42 6.66 3.28
N ALA A 168 4.87 6.21 4.40
CA ALA A 168 5.56 5.41 5.40
C ALA A 168 5.12 3.95 5.28
N PHE A 169 6.05 3.04 5.57
CA PHE A 169 5.90 1.59 5.51
C PHE A 169 6.37 0.97 6.83
N ALA A 170 5.59 0.07 7.40
CA ALA A 170 6.01 -0.68 8.58
C ALA A 170 6.80 -1.91 8.15
N ASP A 171 7.91 -2.15 8.83
CA ASP A 171 8.68 -3.39 8.75
C ASP A 171 7.82 -4.54 9.31
N PHE A 172 7.46 -5.49 8.44
CA PHE A 172 6.61 -6.62 8.82
C PHE A 172 7.09 -7.36 10.06
N SER A 173 8.41 -7.51 10.24
CA SER A 173 8.99 -8.20 11.41
C SER A 173 8.77 -7.48 12.75
N SER A 174 8.18 -6.28 12.72
CA SER A 174 7.80 -5.49 13.89
C SER A 174 6.31 -5.54 14.24
N VAL A 175 5.49 -6.21 13.41
CA VAL A 175 4.03 -6.25 13.54
C VAL A 175 3.59 -7.55 14.20
N ASP A 176 2.86 -7.48 15.31
CA ASP A 176 2.13 -8.64 15.83
C ASP A 176 0.83 -8.79 15.03
N VAL A 177 0.88 -9.59 13.97
CA VAL A 177 -0.26 -9.80 13.07
C VAL A 177 -1.53 -10.22 13.81
N LYS A 178 -1.43 -10.92 14.95
CA LYS A 178 -2.62 -11.40 15.67
C LYS A 178 -3.23 -10.32 16.55
N GLN A 179 -2.42 -9.44 17.13
CA GLN A 179 -2.89 -8.42 18.07
C GLN A 179 -3.13 -7.06 17.39
N ASP A 180 -2.37 -6.76 16.34
CA ASP A 180 -2.32 -5.43 15.75
C ASP A 180 -3.23 -5.30 14.53
N SER A 181 -3.59 -6.40 13.86
CA SER A 181 -4.26 -6.38 12.54
C SER A 181 -5.74 -6.77 12.60
N PHE A 182 -6.62 -5.92 12.06
CA PHE A 182 -8.07 -6.09 12.09
C PHE A 182 -8.68 -6.07 10.69
N ALA A 183 -9.27 -7.20 10.28
CA ALA A 183 -10.05 -7.29 9.06
C ALA A 183 -11.22 -6.29 9.11
N THR A 184 -11.25 -5.38 8.16
CA THR A 184 -12.14 -4.23 8.14
C THR A 184 -12.98 -4.24 6.86
N ASP A 185 -14.29 -4.35 7.01
CA ASP A 185 -15.21 -4.30 5.88
C ASP A 185 -15.32 -2.88 5.33
N ARG A 186 -15.20 -2.74 4.01
CA ARG A 186 -15.52 -1.52 3.26
C ARG A 186 -16.96 -1.62 2.79
N ILE A 187 -17.86 -1.13 3.63
CA ILE A 187 -19.30 -1.24 3.41
C ILE A 187 -19.83 -0.05 2.60
N ASP A 188 -21.03 -0.23 2.07
CA ASP A 188 -21.87 0.81 1.49
C ASP A 188 -23.23 0.69 2.19
N LEU A 189 -23.53 1.61 3.11
CA LEU A 189 -24.76 1.60 3.90
C LEU A 189 -25.97 1.99 3.04
N ASP A 190 -25.77 2.66 1.91
CA ASP A 190 -26.80 2.94 0.94
C ASP A 190 -27.10 1.70 0.07
N ASN A 191 -26.14 0.77 -0.05
CA ASN A 191 -26.27 -0.49 -0.78
C ASN A 191 -25.89 -1.73 0.06
N PRO A 192 -26.64 -2.04 1.14
CA PRO A 192 -26.27 -3.10 2.11
C PRO A 192 -26.29 -4.53 1.54
N GLY A 193 -26.82 -4.73 0.32
CA GLY A 193 -26.82 -6.02 -0.37
C GLY A 193 -25.55 -6.30 -1.19
N VAL A 194 -24.66 -5.32 -1.36
CA VAL A 194 -23.38 -5.50 -2.06
C VAL A 194 -22.37 -6.09 -1.09
N GLU A 195 -21.71 -7.17 -1.48
CA GLU A 195 -20.68 -7.75 -0.62
C GLU A 195 -19.52 -6.76 -0.46
N PRO A 196 -19.12 -6.43 0.79
CA PRO A 196 -18.07 -5.43 1.01
C PRO A 196 -16.71 -5.94 0.53
N GLY A 197 -15.89 -5.00 0.07
CA GLY A 197 -14.44 -5.22 0.01
C GLY A 197 -13.88 -5.31 1.43
N GLU A 198 -12.67 -5.85 1.61
CA GLU A 198 -12.09 -6.02 2.94
C GLU A 198 -10.62 -5.59 2.93
N THR A 199 -10.26 -4.70 3.86
CA THR A 199 -8.90 -4.20 4.10
C THR A 199 -8.43 -4.62 5.49
N VAL A 200 -7.17 -4.37 5.85
CA VAL A 200 -6.69 -4.49 7.23
C VAL A 200 -6.50 -3.10 7.81
N ALA A 201 -7.12 -2.82 8.95
CA ALA A 201 -6.78 -1.67 9.78
C ALA A 201 -5.83 -2.11 10.90
N LEU A 202 -5.00 -1.19 11.40
CA LEU A 202 -4.04 -1.52 12.45
C LEU A 202 -4.29 -0.75 13.74
N ALA A 203 -4.18 -1.45 14.86
CA ALA A 203 -4.01 -0.84 16.17
C ALA A 203 -2.56 -0.45 16.41
N TYR A 204 -2.35 0.58 17.22
CA TYR A 204 -1.01 1.03 17.57
C TYR A 204 -0.29 0.01 18.44
N ASN A 205 0.98 -0.22 18.12
CA ASN A 205 1.92 -0.97 18.92
C ASN A 205 3.26 -0.23 18.90
N GLU A 206 3.86 0.00 20.07
CA GLU A 206 5.15 0.71 20.17
C GLU A 206 6.31 -0.05 19.53
N ALA A 207 6.15 -1.36 19.30
CA ALA A 207 7.13 -2.18 18.62
C ALA A 207 7.21 -1.87 17.11
N HIS A 208 6.18 -1.26 16.51
CA HIS A 208 6.15 -0.96 15.08
C HIS A 208 7.32 -0.07 14.67
N ARG A 209 8.10 -0.56 13.70
CA ARG A 209 9.20 0.19 13.09
C ARG A 209 8.79 0.71 11.73
N TRP A 210 8.82 2.03 11.58
CA TRP A 210 8.36 2.72 10.38
C TRP A 210 9.52 3.29 9.58
N TYR A 211 9.41 3.17 8.26
CA TYR A 211 10.40 3.65 7.30
C TYR A 211 9.72 4.46 6.21
N TYR A 212 10.43 5.43 5.67
CA TYR A 212 10.04 6.17 4.48
C TYR A 212 11.28 6.50 3.66
N HIS A 213 11.10 6.93 2.42
CA HIS A 213 12.21 7.46 1.62
C HIS A 213 11.97 8.95 1.42
N LYS A 214 12.84 9.79 2.00
CA LYS A 214 12.78 11.25 1.79
C LYS A 214 12.96 11.57 0.31
N ASP A 215 12.14 12.48 -0.20
CA ASP A 215 12.20 12.98 -1.58
C ASP A 215 12.31 11.86 -2.64
N LEU A 216 11.54 10.77 -2.47
CA LEU A 216 11.55 9.65 -3.43
C LEU A 216 11.38 10.18 -4.86
N ALA A 217 12.32 9.88 -5.73
CA ALA A 217 12.40 10.44 -7.06
C ALA A 217 11.42 9.75 -8.04
N THR A 218 11.11 10.44 -9.15
CA THR A 218 10.17 9.93 -10.16
C THR A 218 10.73 8.79 -10.99
N ASP A 219 12.03 8.48 -10.87
CA ASP A 219 12.71 7.30 -11.42
C ASP A 219 12.86 6.16 -10.41
N GLN A 220 12.32 6.31 -9.19
CA GLN A 220 12.22 5.25 -8.20
C GLN A 220 10.77 4.75 -8.09
N VAL A 221 10.60 3.50 -7.66
CA VAL A 221 9.32 2.84 -7.39
C VAL A 221 9.42 2.18 -6.02
N VAL A 222 8.34 2.22 -5.24
CA VAL A 222 8.20 1.40 -4.04
C VAL A 222 7.32 0.21 -4.37
N LEU A 223 7.83 -0.99 -4.12
CA LEU A 223 7.06 -2.22 -4.11
C LEU A 223 6.50 -2.41 -2.71
N ILE A 224 5.19 -2.56 -2.59
CA ILE A 224 4.49 -2.72 -1.32
C ILE A 224 3.71 -4.03 -1.38
N LYS A 225 4.07 -4.99 -0.54
CA LYS A 225 3.37 -6.26 -0.43
C LYS A 225 2.05 -6.03 0.30
N CYS A 226 0.93 -6.32 -0.35
CA CYS A 226 -0.39 -6.28 0.26
C CYS A 226 -0.90 -7.67 0.65
N PHE A 227 -0.35 -8.72 0.04
CA PHE A 227 -0.65 -10.11 0.37
C PHE A 227 0.46 -11.04 -0.16
N ASP A 228 0.72 -12.13 0.55
CA ASP A 228 1.52 -13.29 0.11
C ASP A 228 0.89 -14.56 0.68
N SER A 229 0.65 -15.56 -0.16
CA SER A 229 0.15 -16.86 0.30
C SER A 229 1.22 -17.70 0.97
N ASP A 230 2.50 -17.33 0.86
CA ASP A 230 3.59 -17.93 1.62
C ASP A 230 3.69 -17.31 3.02
N GLY A 231 3.25 -18.07 4.03
CA GLY A 231 3.29 -17.67 5.42
C GLY A 231 4.67 -17.75 6.10
N THR A 232 5.73 -18.10 5.36
CA THR A 232 7.10 -18.18 5.89
C THR A 232 7.91 -16.89 5.71
N VAL A 233 7.40 -15.96 4.89
CA VAL A 233 7.97 -14.65 4.62
C VAL A 233 7.04 -13.55 5.11
N ALA A 234 7.46 -12.28 4.97
CA ALA A 234 6.55 -11.16 5.18
C ALA A 234 5.31 -11.30 4.29
N THR A 235 4.12 -11.25 4.89
CA THR A 235 2.85 -11.47 4.17
C THR A 235 2.21 -10.17 3.70
N PHE A 236 2.56 -9.04 4.30
CA PHE A 236 2.14 -7.70 3.90
C PHE A 236 3.06 -6.63 4.52
N SER A 237 2.89 -5.36 4.13
CA SER A 237 3.44 -4.20 4.84
C SER A 237 2.35 -3.14 5.08
N PRO A 238 2.05 -2.81 6.34
CA PRO A 238 1.20 -1.67 6.65
C PRO A 238 1.80 -0.38 6.10
N HIS A 239 0.97 0.46 5.51
CA HIS A 239 1.43 1.70 4.90
C HIS A 239 0.43 2.83 5.06
N THR A 240 0.94 4.06 4.95
CA THR A 240 0.12 5.27 5.07
C THR A 240 0.83 6.47 4.47
N ALA A 241 0.08 7.47 4.01
CA ALA A 241 0.66 8.78 3.75
C ALA A 241 0.72 9.58 5.06
N PHE A 242 1.77 10.35 5.29
CA PHE A 242 1.90 11.16 6.50
C PHE A 242 2.41 12.56 6.21
N VAL A 243 2.19 13.50 7.13
CA VAL A 243 2.76 14.85 7.03
C VAL A 243 4.16 14.82 7.63
N ASP A 244 5.19 15.04 6.81
CA ASP A 244 6.56 15.23 7.30
C ASP A 244 6.74 16.70 7.69
N ASP A 245 6.90 16.96 8.99
CA ASP A 245 7.14 18.31 9.53
C ASP A 245 8.44 18.94 8.99
N GLN A 246 9.33 18.13 8.40
CA GLN A 246 10.58 18.58 7.77
C GLN A 246 10.45 18.84 6.26
N SER A 247 9.27 18.65 5.66
CA SER A 247 9.04 18.97 4.25
C SER A 247 9.15 20.48 4.01
N ASP A 248 9.87 20.87 2.95
CA ASP A 248 9.95 22.27 2.54
C ASP A 248 8.59 22.74 2.01
N PRO A 249 7.95 23.74 2.64
CA PRO A 249 6.61 24.18 2.27
C PRO A 249 6.55 24.81 0.87
N SER A 250 7.68 25.28 0.33
CA SER A 250 7.78 25.85 -1.02
C SER A 250 7.77 24.78 -2.13
N LYS A 251 7.97 23.51 -1.78
CA LYS A 251 7.95 22.40 -2.75
C LYS A 251 6.54 22.13 -3.26
N PRO A 252 6.40 21.62 -4.50
CA PRO A 252 5.12 21.26 -5.05
C PRO A 252 4.47 20.12 -4.27
N GLU A 253 3.14 20.06 -4.36
CA GLU A 253 2.37 18.94 -3.84
C GLU A 253 2.65 17.65 -4.63
N ARG A 254 2.49 16.50 -3.98
CA ARG A 254 2.76 15.19 -4.59
C ARG A 254 1.63 14.75 -5.51
N GLN A 255 1.99 14.36 -6.73
CA GLN A 255 1.20 13.48 -7.59
C GLN A 255 1.84 12.10 -7.66
N SER A 256 1.03 11.05 -7.62
CA SER A 256 1.53 9.66 -7.65
C SER A 256 0.60 8.72 -8.41
N ILE A 257 1.17 7.63 -8.91
CA ILE A 257 0.44 6.49 -9.43
C ILE A 257 0.73 5.25 -8.57
N GLU A 258 -0.29 4.43 -8.36
CA GLU A 258 -0.19 3.11 -7.75
C GLU A 258 -0.79 2.07 -8.71
N LEU A 259 0.00 1.10 -9.13
CA LEU A 259 -0.49 -0.07 -9.88
C LEU A 259 -0.64 -1.24 -8.93
N ARG A 260 -1.67 -2.06 -9.12
CA ARG A 260 -1.88 -3.26 -8.31
C ARG A 260 -1.78 -4.52 -9.17
N ALA A 261 -0.88 -5.42 -8.76
CA ALA A 261 -0.56 -6.64 -9.48
C ALA A 261 -0.96 -7.87 -8.67
N LEU A 262 -1.56 -8.86 -9.33
CA LEU A 262 -1.50 -10.25 -8.90
C LEU A 262 -0.22 -10.87 -9.47
N VAL A 263 0.56 -11.52 -8.62
CA VAL A 263 1.88 -12.07 -8.94
C VAL A 263 1.85 -13.56 -8.64
N PHE A 264 2.09 -14.42 -9.63
CA PHE A 264 1.96 -15.87 -9.50
C PHE A 264 3.28 -16.58 -9.81
N TYR A 265 3.54 -17.63 -9.03
CA TYR A 265 4.71 -18.49 -9.16
C TYR A 265 4.26 -19.90 -9.57
N ASP A 266 4.89 -20.46 -10.59
CA ASP A 266 4.65 -21.84 -11.02
C ASP A 266 5.45 -22.88 -10.22
#